data_AF-A0A960YVW5-F1
#
_entry.id   AF-A0A960YVW5-F1
#
_cell.length_a   1.000
_cell.length_b   1.000
_cell.length_c   1.000
_cell.angle_alpha   90.00
_cell.angle_beta   90.00
_cell.angle_gamma   90.00
#
_symmetry.space_group_name_H-M   'P 1'
#
loop_
_entity.id
_entity.type
_entity.pdbx_description
1 polymer ?
#
loop_
_entity_poly.entity_id
_entity_poly.type
_entity_poly.pdbx_seq_one_letter_code
_entity_poly.pdbx_strand_id
1 'polypeptide(L)' 'MNDKNKPNRLIHEKSPYLLQHAYNPVDWFPWGE' A
#
# COMPACT_ATOMS: atom_id res chain seq x y z
N MET A 1 16.95 9.51 -4.51
CA MET A 1 16.74 8.06 -4.31
C MET A 1 15.36 7.72 -4.87
N ASN A 2 15.18 6.62 -5.59
CA ASN A 2 13.88 6.27 -6.16
C ASN A 2 12.99 5.68 -5.05
N ASP A 3 12.02 6.45 -4.55
CA ASP A 3 11.03 6.07 -3.52
C ASP A 3 10.05 4.95 -3.96
N LYS A 4 10.30 4.27 -5.08
CA LYS A 4 9.43 3.23 -5.64
C LYS A 4 9.34 1.95 -4.78
N ASN A 5 10.17 1.84 -3.74
CA ASN A 5 10.23 0.66 -2.87
C ASN A 5 9.69 0.92 -1.46
N LYS A 6 9.17 2.12 -1.14
CA LYS A 6 8.55 2.36 0.16
C LYS A 6 7.09 1.90 0.11
N PRO A 7 6.70 0.90 0.92
CA PRO A 7 5.30 0.52 0.98
C PRO A 7 4.46 1.59 1.68
N ASN A 8 3.21 1.76 1.25
CA ASN A 8 2.16 2.51 1.92
C ASN A 8 1.47 1.66 3.00
N ARG A 9 0.41 2.20 3.60
CA ARG A 9 -0.33 1.57 4.71
C ARG A 9 -0.94 0.21 4.37
N LEU A 10 -1.21 -0.05 3.08
CA LEU A 10 -1.81 -1.31 2.64
C LEU A 10 -0.92 -2.53 2.88
N ILE A 11 0.37 -2.35 3.22
CA ILE A 11 1.26 -3.45 3.59
C ILE A 11 0.79 -4.25 4.81
N HIS A 12 -0.10 -3.68 5.63
CA HIS A 12 -0.68 -4.32 6.81
C HIS A 12 -2.04 -4.98 6.54
N GLU A 13 -2.57 -4.86 5.33
CA GLU A 13 -3.84 -5.45 4.95
C GLU A 13 -3.74 -6.96 4.76
N LYS A 14 -4.86 -7.67 4.98
CA LYS A 14 -4.93 -9.13 4.76
C LYS A 14 -5.40 -9.50 3.36
N SER A 15 -6.04 -8.57 2.66
CA SER A 15 -6.56 -8.79 1.31
C SER A 15 -5.41 -8.88 0.31
N PRO A 16 -5.28 -9.98 -0.46
CA PRO A 16 -4.25 -10.10 -1.49
C PRO A 16 -4.31 -8.96 -2.52
N TYR A 17 -5.52 -8.45 -2.80
CA TYR A 17 -5.73 -7.32 -3.70
C TYR A 17 -5.12 -6.02 -3.14
N LEU A 18 -5.33 -5.73 -1.85
CA LEU A 18 -4.78 -4.52 -1.23
C LEU A 18 -3.25 -4.60 -1.11
N LEU A 19 -2.71 -5.77 -0.78
CA LEU A 19 -1.28 -6.00 -0.72
C LEU A 19 -0.58 -5.81 -2.08
N GLN A 20 -1.24 -6.13 -3.19
CA GLN A 20 -0.72 -5.88 -4.53
C GLN A 20 -0.46 -4.38 -4.79
N HIS A 21 -1.20 -3.51 -4.10
CA HIS A 21 -1.10 -2.06 -4.24
C HIS A 21 -0.25 -1.39 -3.14
N ALA A 22 0.37 -2.18 -2.25
CA ALA A 22 1.15 -1.66 -1.13
C ALA A 22 2.37 -0.84 -1.58
N TYR A 23 2.93 -1.07 -2.77
CA TYR A 23 4.10 -0.35 -3.29
C TYR A 23 3.76 0.72 -4.34
N ASN A 24 2.48 1.02 -4.52
CA ASN A 24 2.09 2.13 -5.39
C ASN A 24 2.59 3.46 -4.79
N PRO A 25 3.04 4.41 -5.62
CA PRO A 25 3.54 5.71 -5.15
C PRO A 25 2.44 6.59 -4.51
N VAL A 26 1.18 6.18 -4.67
CA VAL A 26 0.02 6.78 -4.00
C VAL A 26 -0.10 6.16 -2.61
N ASP A 27 -0.15 7.00 -1.58
CA ASP A 27 -0.38 6.58 -0.20
C ASP A 27 -1.86 6.23 -0.01
N TRP A 28 -2.20 4.97 -0.28
CA TRP A 28 -3.56 4.46 -0.16
C TRP A 28 -3.94 4.23 1.29
N PHE A 29 -5.19 4.54 1.61
CA PHE A 29 -5.82 4.25 2.89
C PHE A 29 -6.81 3.09 2.74
N PRO A 30 -6.86 2.14 3.68
CA PRO A 30 -7.91 1.14 3.68
C PRO A 30 -9.27 1.82 3.86
N TRP A 31 -10.30 1.28 3.21
CA TRP A 31 -11.65 1.82 3.34
C TRP A 31 -12.23 1.42 4.72
N GLY A 32 -12.58 2.41 5.54
CA GLY A 32 -13.25 2.19 6.84
C GLY A 32 -12.40 2.41 8.09
N GLU A 33 -11.32 3.19 8.01
CA GLU A 33 -10.91 4.04 9.15
C GLU A 33 -11.88 5.22 9.35
#